data_AF-A0A7S3SW49-F1
#
_entry.id   AF-A0A7S3SW49-F1
#
_cell.length_a   1.000
_cell.length_b   1.000
_cell.length_c   1.000
_cell.angle_alpha   90.00
_cell.angle_beta   90.00
_cell.angle_gamma   90.00
#
_symmetry.space_group_name_H-M   'P 1'
#
loop_
_entity.id
_entity.type
_entity.pdbx_description
1 polymer ?
#
loop_
_entity_poly.entity_id
_entity_poly.type
_entity_poly.pdbx_seq_one_letter_code
_entity_poly.pdbx_strand_id
1 'polypeptide(L)'
;TPSPPLRQWRARLRFFIMQALAEMRIGELFDIIVDFPESSPAIDDLRVCLQRTQQHADTVNGLGEALEARLLKPGADTSNIIQVYICAIRALRRLDPSGLTLEAV
;
A
#
# COMPACT_ATOMS: atom_id res chain seq x y z
N THR A 1 -33.98 -8.69 7.51
CA THR A 1 -32.62 -9.13 7.14
C THR A 1 -32.58 -9.44 5.65
N PRO A 2 -31.52 -9.09 4.89
CA PRO A 2 -31.49 -9.32 3.44
C PRO A 2 -31.54 -10.82 3.11
N SER A 3 -32.12 -11.18 1.95
CA SER A 3 -32.23 -12.56 1.51
C SER A 3 -30.84 -13.22 1.31
N PRO A 4 -30.70 -14.55 1.46
CA PRO A 4 -29.42 -15.23 1.32
C PRO A 4 -28.64 -14.90 0.04
N PRO A 5 -29.26 -14.81 -1.16
CA PRO A 5 -28.56 -14.42 -2.39
C PRO A 5 -28.00 -13.00 -2.34
N LEU A 6 -28.74 -12.04 -1.78
CA LEU A 6 -28.29 -10.65 -1.66
C LEU A 6 -27.08 -10.51 -0.73
N ARG A 7 -26.97 -11.34 0.31
CA ARG A 7 -25.79 -11.38 1.19
C ARG A 7 -24.55 -11.88 0.45
N GLN A 8 -24.70 -12.93 -0.37
CA GLN A 8 -23.61 -13.48 -1.17
C GLN A 8 -23.12 -12.47 -2.21
N TRP A 9 -24.04 -11.82 -2.93
CA TRP A 9 -23.69 -10.77 -3.89
C TRP A 9 -22.98 -9.59 -3.23
N ARG A 10 -23.47 -9.15 -2.06
CA ARG A 10 -22.81 -8.08 -1.30
C ARG A 10 -21.39 -8.46 -0.88
N ALA A 11 -21.16 -9.69 -0.46
CA ALA A 11 -19.83 -10.16 -0.10
C ALA A 11 -18.88 -10.19 -1.30
N ARG A 12 -19.34 -10.69 -2.45
CA ARG A 12 -18.56 -10.71 -3.70
C ARG A 12 -18.21 -9.30 -4.18
N LEU A 13 -19.19 -8.38 -4.20
CA LEU A 13 -18.96 -6.99 -4.59
C LEU A 13 -17.97 -6.31 -3.65
N ARG A 14 -18.10 -6.53 -2.34
CA ARG A 14 -17.16 -5.96 -1.37
C ARG A 14 -15.74 -6.47 -1.60
N PHE A 15 -15.56 -7.77 -1.84
CA PHE A 15 -14.26 -8.35 -2.17
C PHE A 15 -13.67 -7.71 -3.43
N PHE A 16 -14.45 -7.64 -4.51
CA PHE A 16 -14.02 -7.02 -5.76
C PHE A 16 -13.60 -5.56 -5.58
N ILE A 17 -14.37 -4.77 -4.83
CA ILE A 17 -14.05 -3.37 -4.53
C ILE A 17 -12.74 -3.26 -3.74
N MET A 18 -12.53 -4.12 -2.73
CA MET A 18 -11.29 -4.10 -1.95
C MET A 18 -10.07 -4.48 -2.79
N GLN A 19 -10.22 -5.45 -3.71
CA GLN A 19 -9.15 -5.84 -4.62
C GLN A 19 -8.78 -4.71 -5.58
N ALA A 20 -9.77 -4.08 -6.21
CA ALA A 20 -9.55 -2.95 -7.11
C ALA A 20 -8.95 -1.74 -6.38
N LEU A 21 -9.43 -1.44 -5.16
CA LEU A 21 -8.88 -0.36 -4.36
C LEU A 21 -7.43 -0.62 -3.94
N ALA A 22 -7.10 -1.84 -3.54
CA ALA A 22 -5.73 -2.21 -3.21
C ALA A 22 -4.80 -2.06 -4.42
N GLU A 23 -5.20 -2.57 -5.59
CA GLU A 23 -4.41 -2.45 -6.82
C GLU A 23 -4.12 -0.99 -7.19
N MET A 24 -5.16 -0.13 -7.12
CA MET A 24 -5.01 1.31 -7.31
C MET A 24 -4.04 1.93 -6.30
N ARG A 25 -4.17 1.60 -5.00
CA ARG A 25 -3.32 2.13 -3.93
C ARG A 25 -1.87 1.66 -4.03
N ILE A 26 -1.63 0.44 -4.50
CA ILE A 26 -0.28 -0.08 -4.76
C ILE A 26 0.39 0.74 -5.86
N GLY A 27 -0.35 1.05 -6.95
CA GLY A 27 0.18 1.91 -8.03
C GLY A 27 0.50 3.35 -7.59
N GLU A 28 -0.18 3.86 -6.58
CA GLU A 28 0.02 5.19 -6.00
C GLU A 28 0.97 5.19 -4.78
N LEU A 29 1.46 4.02 -4.35
CA LEU A 29 2.04 3.84 -3.02
C LEU A 29 3.28 4.70 -2.76
N PHE A 30 4.09 4.94 -3.79
CA PHE A 30 5.24 5.85 -3.67
C PHE A 30 4.81 7.27 -3.29
N ASP A 31 3.79 7.82 -3.98
CA ASP A 31 3.32 9.18 -3.72
C ASP A 31 2.63 9.27 -2.35
N ILE A 32 1.86 8.23 -2.01
CA ILE A 32 1.30 8.07 -0.66
C ILE A 32 2.41 8.10 0.39
N ILE A 33 3.53 7.40 0.19
CA ILE A 33 4.64 7.39 1.13
C ILE A 33 5.30 8.77 1.23
N VAL A 34 5.54 9.45 0.10
CA VAL A 34 6.15 10.79 0.09
C VAL A 34 5.31 11.78 0.89
N ASP A 35 3.98 11.71 0.76
CA ASP A 35 3.01 12.58 1.43
C ASP A 35 2.65 12.14 2.87
N PHE A 36 3.38 11.18 3.45
CA PHE A 36 3.14 10.73 4.82
C PHE A 36 3.72 11.75 5.83
N PRO A 37 3.00 12.15 6.90
CA PRO A 37 1.82 11.50 7.51
C PRO A 37 0.44 11.91 6.99
N GLU A 38 0.32 12.95 6.18
CA GLU A 38 -0.95 13.51 5.70
C GLU A 38 -1.77 12.47 4.90
N SER A 39 -1.07 11.57 4.20
CA SER A 39 -1.63 10.45 3.44
C SER A 39 -2.02 9.21 4.27
N SER A 40 -1.92 9.26 5.61
CA SER A 40 -2.21 8.10 6.49
C SER A 40 -3.52 7.37 6.21
N PRO A 41 -4.65 8.03 5.85
CA PRO A 41 -5.89 7.33 5.51
C PRO A 41 -5.74 6.36 4.33
N ALA A 42 -4.91 6.68 3.34
CA ALA A 42 -4.68 5.80 2.19
C ALA A 42 -3.90 4.54 2.58
N ILE A 43 -2.96 4.66 3.53
CA ILE A 43 -2.25 3.50 4.11
C ILE A 43 -3.21 2.62 4.91
N ASP A 44 -4.14 3.21 5.67
CA ASP A 44 -5.14 2.46 6.44
C ASP A 44 -6.13 1.71 5.52
N ASP A 45 -6.57 2.35 4.44
CA ASP A 45 -7.41 1.72 3.41
C ASP A 45 -6.70 0.50 2.81
N LEU A 46 -5.43 0.65 2.41
CA LEU A 46 -4.63 -0.43 1.86
C LEU A 46 -4.46 -1.56 2.88
N ARG A 47 -4.17 -1.25 4.15
CA ARG A 47 -4.08 -2.23 5.24
C ARG A 47 -5.35 -3.07 5.37
N VAL A 48 -6.52 -2.44 5.34
CA VAL A 48 -7.82 -3.14 5.44
C VAL A 48 -8.05 -4.04 4.22
N CYS A 49 -7.65 -3.59 3.03
CA CYS A 49 -7.79 -4.41 1.82
C CYS A 49 -6.87 -5.63 1.86
N LEU A 50 -5.60 -5.46 2.23
CA LEU A 50 -4.61 -6.54 2.27
C LEU A 50 -4.98 -7.69 3.22
N GLN A 51 -5.65 -7.39 4.34
CA GLN A 51 -6.22 -8.41 5.24
C GLN A 51 -7.18 -9.38 4.55
N ARG A 52 -7.70 -9.02 3.38
CA ARG A 52 -8.73 -9.79 2.66
C ARG A 52 -8.34 -10.20 1.25
N THR A 53 -7.42 -9.49 0.60
CA THR A 53 -7.15 -9.66 -0.84
C THR A 53 -5.89 -10.45 -1.18
N GLN A 54 -5.05 -10.83 -0.21
CA GLN A 54 -3.79 -11.58 -0.42
C GLN A 54 -2.78 -10.87 -1.36
N GLN A 55 -2.88 -9.53 -1.53
CA GLN A 55 -2.02 -8.73 -2.43
C GLN A 55 -0.75 -8.19 -1.75
N HIS A 56 -0.26 -8.87 -0.70
CA HIS A 56 0.94 -8.43 0.03
C HIS A 56 2.19 -8.47 -0.86
N ALA A 57 2.35 -9.52 -1.68
CA ALA A 57 3.47 -9.63 -2.61
C ALA A 57 3.43 -8.53 -3.68
N ASP A 58 2.24 -8.25 -4.23
CA ASP A 58 2.05 -7.18 -5.22
C ASP A 58 2.42 -5.81 -4.64
N THR A 59 2.11 -5.60 -3.36
CA THR A 59 2.46 -4.36 -2.64
C THR A 59 3.96 -4.18 -2.52
N VAL A 60 4.68 -5.25 -2.13
CA VAL A 60 6.15 -5.23 -2.00
C VAL A 60 6.80 -4.99 -3.36
N ASN A 61 6.43 -5.78 -4.37
CA ASN A 61 7.00 -5.69 -5.71
C ASN A 61 6.73 -4.32 -6.34
N GLY A 62 5.49 -3.83 -6.28
CA GLY A 62 5.10 -2.55 -6.85
C GLY A 62 5.82 -1.37 -6.18
N LEU A 63 6.03 -1.43 -4.87
CA LEU A 63 6.81 -0.41 -4.17
C LEU A 63 8.30 -0.47 -4.53
N GLY A 64 8.89 -1.67 -4.58
CA GLY A 64 10.29 -1.86 -4.99
C GLY A 64 10.56 -1.28 -6.37
N GLU A 65 9.73 -1.63 -7.36
CA GLU A 65 9.80 -1.09 -8.71
C GLU A 65 9.67 0.44 -8.73
N ALA A 66 8.74 1.00 -7.94
CA ALA A 66 8.56 2.46 -7.88
C ALA A 66 9.77 3.17 -7.23
N LEU A 67 10.38 2.59 -6.20
CA LEU A 67 11.57 3.14 -5.55
C LEU A 67 12.77 3.15 -6.52
N GLU A 68 13.01 2.04 -7.22
CA GLU A 68 14.04 1.95 -8.26
C GLU A 68 13.82 2.98 -9.37
N ALA A 69 12.59 3.06 -9.88
CA ALA A 69 12.26 3.92 -11.01
C ALA A 69 12.23 5.41 -10.66
N ARG A 70 11.97 5.80 -9.40
CA ARG A 70 11.70 7.21 -9.05
C ARG A 70 12.73 7.82 -8.12
N LEU A 71 13.30 7.05 -7.21
CA LEU A 71 14.21 7.54 -6.18
C LEU A 71 15.68 7.16 -6.43
N LEU A 72 15.93 5.94 -6.92
CA LEU A 72 17.28 5.39 -7.07
C LEU A 72 17.92 5.70 -8.43
N LYS A 73 17.73 6.93 -8.90
CA LYS A 73 18.35 7.43 -10.14
C LYS A 73 19.70 8.10 -9.86
N PRO A 74 20.70 7.96 -10.77
CA PRO A 74 21.94 8.73 -10.67
C PRO A 74 21.65 10.23 -10.59
N GLY A 75 22.21 10.91 -9.58
CA GLY A 75 22.00 12.34 -9.35
C GLY A 75 20.80 12.71 -8.46
N ALA A 76 20.10 11.72 -7.89
CA ALA A 76 19.14 11.99 -6.83
C ALA A 76 19.84 12.57 -5.59
N ASP A 77 19.25 13.62 -5.01
CA ASP A 77 19.76 14.24 -3.78
C ASP A 77 19.68 13.24 -2.61
N THR A 78 20.82 12.98 -1.97
CA THR A 78 20.91 12.04 -0.84
C THR A 78 20.01 12.47 0.32
N SER A 79 19.78 13.76 0.51
CA SER A 79 18.84 14.27 1.52
C SER A 79 17.39 13.86 1.19
N ASN A 80 17.00 13.89 -0.07
CA ASN A 80 15.69 13.44 -0.52
C ASN A 80 15.53 11.92 -0.37
N ILE A 81 16.58 11.14 -0.69
CA ILE A 81 16.58 9.69 -0.48
C ILE A 81 16.32 9.36 1.00
N ILE A 82 17.04 10.01 1.91
CA ILE A 82 16.89 9.80 3.35
C ILE A 82 15.49 10.20 3.82
N GLN A 83 14.97 11.34 3.34
CA GLN A 83 13.64 11.82 3.71
C GLN A 83 12.55 10.83 3.30
N VAL A 84 12.56 10.37 2.05
CA VAL A 84 11.61 9.38 1.54
C VAL A 84 11.74 8.07 2.30
N TYR A 85 12.96 7.65 2.64
CA TYR A 85 13.19 6.43 3.44
C TYR A 85 12.59 6.52 4.85
N ILE A 86 12.72 7.67 5.51
CA ILE A 86 12.08 7.92 6.82
C ILE A 86 10.55 7.83 6.70
N CYS A 87 9.97 8.45 5.67
CA CYS A 87 8.54 8.36 5.42
C CYS A 87 8.11 6.91 5.12
N ALA A 88 8.87 6.17 4.32
CA ALA A 88 8.61 4.77 3.98
C ALA A 88 8.58 3.89 5.23
N ILE A 89 9.58 3.99 6.12
CA ILE A 89 9.59 3.24 7.37
C ILE A 89 8.34 3.51 8.20
N ARG A 90 7.92 4.78 8.31
CA ARG A 90 6.75 5.17 9.12
C ARG A 90 5.45 4.66 8.49
N ALA A 91 5.29 4.81 7.18
CA ALA A 91 4.13 4.36 6.43
C ALA A 91 4.01 2.82 6.45
N LEU A 92 5.11 2.10 6.19
CA LEU A 92 5.13 0.63 6.16
C LEU A 92 4.89 0.02 7.55
N ARG A 93 5.37 0.64 8.63
CA ARG A 93 5.01 0.21 10.00
C ARG A 93 3.54 0.42 10.32
N ARG A 94 2.90 1.44 9.73
CA ARG A 94 1.46 1.66 9.88
C ARG A 94 0.65 0.63 9.09
N LEU A 95 1.12 0.30 7.88
CA LEU A 95 0.55 -0.72 7.00
C LEU A 95 0.62 -2.11 7.64
N ASP A 96 1.80 -2.49 8.12
CA ASP A 96 2.10 -3.77 8.72
C ASP A 96 2.95 -3.61 9.99
N PRO A 97 2.31 -3.64 11.18
CA PRO A 97 3.01 -3.52 12.45
C PRO A 97 4.01 -4.65 12.75
N SER A 98 3.94 -5.78 12.04
CA SER A 98 4.88 -6.89 12.23
C SER A 98 6.27 -6.61 11.67
N GLY A 99 6.38 -5.67 10.72
CA GLY A 99 7.63 -5.31 10.06
C GLY A 99 8.01 -6.20 8.87
N LEU A 100 7.28 -7.29 8.60
CA LEU A 100 7.59 -8.21 7.51
C LEU A 100 7.56 -7.51 6.13
N THR A 101 6.61 -6.59 5.94
CA THR A 101 6.52 -5.82 4.70
C THR A 101 7.72 -4.87 4.51
N LEU A 102 8.33 -4.38 5.59
CA LEU A 102 9.50 -3.51 5.52
C LEU A 102 10.78 -4.29 5.21
N GLU A 103 10.89 -5.53 5.69
CA GLU A 103 12.05 -6.41 5.42
C GLU A 103 12.06 -6.96 3.99
N ALA A 104 10.89 -7.03 3.35
CA ALA A 104 10.73 -7.61 2.02
C ALA A 104 10.93 -6.61 0.87
N VAL A 105 10.87 -5.30 1.14
CA VAL A 105 11.02 -4.20 0.17
C VAL A 105 12.49 -3.83 -0.02
#